data_AF-A0A4Y2V0D6-F1
#
_entry.id   AF-A0A4Y2V0D6-F1
#
_cell.length_a   1.000
_cell.length_b   1.000
_cell.length_c   1.000
_cell.angle_alpha   90.00
_cell.angle_beta   90.00
_cell.angle_gamma   90.00
#
_symmetry.space_group_name_H-M   'P 1'
#
loop_
_entity.id
_entity.type
_entity.pdbx_description
1 polymer ?
#
loop_
_entity_poly.entity_id
_entity_poly.type
_entity_poly.pdbx_seq_one_letter_code
_entity_poly.pdbx_strand_id
1 'polypeptide(L)'
;MAVIYIQKALITKVCVMMLLIPHAKSEGDKVDGGWTEWSLLSDSDCSEPCGGGEQTQVRTCTNPKPQNGGKDCEGDDHRTVRCNEESCEGKVLLKVR
;
A
#
# COMPACT_ATOMS: atom_id res chain seq x y z
N MET A 1 16.08 46.78 -39.12
CA MET A 1 16.64 45.41 -39.32
C MET A 1 17.10 44.72 -38.02
N ALA A 2 17.57 45.43 -36.99
CA ALA A 2 18.00 44.81 -35.72
C ALA A 2 16.84 44.35 -34.79
N VAL A 3 15.70 45.06 -34.81
CA VAL A 3 14.58 44.81 -33.87
C VAL A 3 13.86 43.48 -34.13
N ILE A 4 13.78 43.06 -35.40
CA ILE A 4 13.22 41.78 -35.84
C ILE A 4 14.12 40.60 -35.41
N TYR A 5 15.43 40.85 -35.31
CA TYR A 5 16.44 39.85 -34.93
C TYR A 5 16.38 39.52 -33.44
N ILE A 6 16.02 40.48 -32.59
CA ILE A 6 15.87 40.28 -31.14
C ILE A 6 14.57 39.51 -30.82
N GLN A 7 13.44 39.82 -31.49
CA GLN A 7 12.20 39.04 -31.33
C GLN A 7 12.34 37.61 -31.87
N LYS A 8 13.00 37.43 -33.04
CA LYS A 8 13.34 36.09 -33.54
C LYS A 8 14.25 35.34 -32.56
N ALA A 9 15.25 36.00 -31.96
CA ALA A 9 16.13 35.38 -30.97
C ALA A 9 15.41 34.92 -29.68
N LEU A 10 14.34 35.60 -29.25
CA LEU A 10 13.50 35.13 -28.13
C LEU A 10 12.59 33.97 -28.53
N ILE A 11 11.95 34.02 -29.71
CA ILE A 11 11.06 32.97 -30.20
C ILE A 11 11.85 31.68 -30.51
N THR A 12 13.05 31.78 -31.07
CA THR A 12 13.91 30.61 -31.33
C THR A 12 14.49 30.01 -30.04
N LYS A 13 14.82 30.81 -29.01
CA LYS A 13 15.31 30.29 -27.71
C LYS A 13 14.24 29.51 -26.94
N VAL A 14 12.98 29.91 -27.02
CA VAL A 14 11.85 29.18 -26.41
C VAL A 14 11.60 27.85 -27.15
N CYS A 15 11.64 27.84 -28.49
CA CYS A 15 11.49 26.61 -29.26
C CYS A 15 12.68 25.64 -29.11
N VAL A 16 13.92 26.13 -29.01
CA VAL A 16 15.12 25.28 -28.86
C VAL A 16 15.23 24.70 -27.45
N MET A 17 14.79 25.41 -26.41
CA MET A 17 14.66 24.84 -25.06
C MET A 17 13.67 23.66 -25.03
N MET A 18 12.57 23.71 -25.79
CA MET A 18 11.67 22.55 -25.94
C MET A 18 12.28 21.39 -26.74
N LEU A 19 13.38 21.59 -27.46
CA LEU A 19 14.08 20.52 -28.21
C LEU A 19 15.29 19.94 -27.45
N LEU A 20 15.74 20.60 -26.38
CA LEU A 20 16.90 20.19 -25.55
C LEU A 20 16.55 19.83 -24.11
N ILE A 21 15.34 20.13 -23.66
CA ILE A 21 14.79 19.43 -22.49
C ILE A 21 14.54 18.01 -22.99
N PRO A 22 15.19 16.96 -22.46
CA PRO A 22 14.57 15.66 -22.50
C PRO A 22 13.23 15.91 -21.84
N HIS A 23 12.14 15.93 -22.63
CA HIS A 23 10.83 15.72 -22.06
C HIS A 23 10.98 14.35 -21.43
N ALA A 24 11.33 14.35 -20.14
CA ALA A 24 11.27 13.21 -19.27
C ALA A 24 9.78 12.92 -19.28
N LYS A 25 9.39 12.18 -20.31
CA LYS A 25 8.08 11.65 -20.50
C LYS A 25 8.03 10.62 -19.38
N SER A 26 7.64 11.09 -18.20
CA SER A 26 7.15 10.26 -17.12
C SER A 26 5.81 9.72 -17.61
N GLU A 27 5.86 8.83 -18.61
CA GLU A 27 4.89 7.74 -18.63
C GLU A 27 5.13 7.08 -17.29
N GLY A 28 4.24 7.34 -16.32
CA GLY A 28 4.48 6.95 -14.95
C GLY A 28 4.89 5.49 -14.94
N ASP A 29 5.98 5.18 -14.27
CA ASP A 29 6.49 3.82 -14.24
C ASP A 29 5.37 2.88 -13.81
N LYS A 30 5.26 1.75 -14.50
CA LYS A 30 4.33 0.70 -14.10
C LYS A 30 4.74 0.24 -12.71
N VAL A 31 3.89 0.48 -11.72
CA VAL A 31 4.11 0.04 -10.34
C VAL A 31 3.13 -1.09 -10.08
N ASP A 32 3.64 -2.31 -9.91
CA ASP A 32 2.82 -3.43 -9.47
C ASP A 32 2.43 -3.27 -7.99
N GLY A 33 1.25 -3.77 -7.63
CA GLY A 33 0.74 -3.73 -6.27
C GLY A 33 1.56 -4.57 -5.31
N GLY A 34 1.74 -4.05 -4.09
CA GLY A 34 2.35 -4.78 -2.98
C GLY A 34 1.41 -4.84 -1.79
N TRP A 35 1.44 -6.00 -1.11
CA TRP A 35 0.71 -6.21 0.13
C TRP A 35 1.29 -5.38 1.27
N THR A 36 0.42 -4.82 2.11
CA THR A 36 0.83 -4.38 3.45
C THR A 36 1.16 -5.58 4.32
N GLU A 37 1.80 -5.32 5.45
CA GLU A 37 1.89 -6.29 6.52
C GLU A 37 0.49 -6.71 7.01
N TRP A 38 0.41 -7.94 7.51
CA TRP A 38 -0.81 -8.45 8.13
C TRP A 38 -1.11 -7.66 9.40
N SER A 39 -2.33 -7.16 9.49
CA SER A 39 -2.84 -6.41 10.64
C SER A 39 -4.08 -7.09 11.20
N LEU A 40 -4.34 -6.93 12.49
CA LEU A 40 -5.62 -7.37 13.06
C LEU A 40 -6.73 -6.51 12.49
N LEU A 41 -7.87 -7.13 12.18
CA LEU A 41 -9.06 -6.37 11.86
C LEU A 41 -9.48 -5.59 13.11
N SER A 42 -9.85 -4.32 12.95
CA SER A 42 -10.15 -3.41 14.07
C SER A 42 -11.23 -3.93 15.03
N ASP A 43 -12.11 -4.79 14.53
CA ASP A 43 -13.25 -5.35 15.25
C ASP A 43 -13.06 -6.86 15.53
N SER A 44 -11.86 -7.41 15.30
CA SER A 44 -11.56 -8.82 15.59
C SER A 44 -10.77 -8.95 16.88
N ASP A 45 -11.48 -9.22 17.96
CA ASP A 45 -10.90 -9.83 19.15
C ASP A 45 -10.70 -11.34 18.93
N CYS A 46 -9.81 -11.94 19.72
CA CYS A 46 -9.71 -13.40 19.76
C CYS A 46 -11.03 -14.01 20.25
N SER A 47 -11.52 -15.02 19.55
CA SER A 47 -12.82 -15.65 19.86
C SER A 47 -12.91 -16.20 21.29
N GLU A 48 -11.79 -16.69 21.82
CA GLU A 48 -11.68 -17.23 23.17
C GLU A 48 -10.59 -16.49 23.94
N PRO A 49 -10.82 -16.13 25.21
CA PRO A 49 -9.83 -15.43 26.04
C PRO A 49 -8.70 -16.33 26.55
N CYS A 50 -8.79 -17.65 26.34
CA CYS A 50 -7.81 -18.69 26.67
C CYS A 50 -8.27 -20.02 26.04
N GLY A 51 -7.41 -21.02 26.01
CA GLY A 51 -7.73 -22.38 25.54
C GLY A 51 -7.70 -22.54 24.02
N GLY A 52 -7.20 -21.54 23.30
CA GLY A 52 -7.14 -21.48 21.85
C GLY A 52 -8.42 -20.90 21.26
N GLY A 53 -8.33 -19.66 20.79
CA GLY A 53 -9.33 -19.00 19.95
C GLY A 53 -8.80 -18.72 18.55
N GLU A 54 -9.64 -18.07 17.75
CA GLU A 54 -9.30 -17.63 16.41
C GLU A 54 -9.54 -16.13 16.27
N GLN A 55 -8.71 -15.48 15.45
CA GLN A 55 -8.85 -14.07 15.09
C GLN A 55 -8.53 -13.86 13.62
N THR A 56 -9.08 -12.82 13.03
CA THR A 56 -8.91 -12.50 11.61
C THR A 56 -7.84 -11.45 11.42
N GLN A 57 -6.90 -11.74 10.53
CA GLN A 57 -5.92 -10.77 10.04
C GLN A 57 -6.26 -10.36 8.62
N VAL A 58 -6.03 -9.08 8.33
CA VAL A 58 -6.24 -8.47 7.02
C VAL A 58 -4.98 -7.79 6.52
N ARG A 59 -4.84 -7.71 5.21
CA ARG A 59 -3.81 -6.94 4.52
C ARG A 59 -4.42 -6.23 3.33
N THR A 60 -3.82 -5.15 2.88
CA THR A 60 -4.31 -4.37 1.74
C THR A 60 -3.25 -4.25 0.65
N CYS A 61 -3.68 -4.18 -0.61
CA CYS A 61 -2.77 -4.02 -1.74
C CYS A 61 -2.41 -2.54 -1.96
N THR A 62 -1.74 -1.94 -0.98
CA THR A 62 -1.43 -0.50 -0.99
C THR A 62 0.03 -0.17 -0.73
N ASN A 63 0.91 -1.18 -0.62
CA ASN A 63 2.32 -1.01 -0.30
C ASN A 63 3.26 -1.68 -1.32
N PRO A 64 3.40 -1.12 -2.55
CA PRO A 64 2.76 0.10 -3.06
C PRO A 64 1.39 -0.18 -3.70
N LYS A 65 0.59 0.87 -3.94
CA LYS A 65 -0.64 0.76 -4.73
C LYS A 65 -0.30 0.56 -6.22
N PRO A 66 -1.02 -0.31 -6.96
CA PRO A 66 -0.83 -0.45 -8.41
C PRO A 66 -0.98 0.90 -9.16
N GLN A 67 -0.07 1.20 -10.08
CA GLN A 67 -0.11 2.42 -10.91
C GLN A 67 0.25 2.12 -12.37
N ASN A 68 -0.27 2.95 -13.28
CA ASN A 68 0.07 2.94 -14.72
C ASN A 68 -0.08 1.55 -15.38
N GLY A 69 -1.16 0.83 -15.06
CA GLY A 69 -1.38 -0.54 -15.56
C GLY A 69 -0.56 -1.62 -14.83
N GLY A 70 -0.08 -1.29 -13.64
CA GLY A 70 0.44 -2.21 -12.62
C GLY A 70 -0.47 -3.40 -12.38
N LYS A 71 0.11 -4.57 -12.10
CA LYS A 71 -0.66 -5.74 -11.66
C LYS A 71 -1.21 -5.49 -10.26
N ASP A 72 -2.40 -6.02 -10.00
CA ASP A 72 -2.93 -6.07 -8.63
C ASP A 72 -2.25 -7.19 -7.83
N CYS A 73 -2.40 -7.16 -6.51
CA CYS A 73 -1.85 -8.19 -5.66
C CYS A 73 -2.60 -9.51 -5.83
N GLU A 74 -1.86 -10.61 -5.89
CA GLU A 74 -2.43 -11.96 -5.99
C GLU A 74 -2.50 -12.63 -4.60
N GLY A 75 -3.60 -13.35 -4.33
CA GLY A 75 -3.87 -14.10 -3.10
C GLY A 75 -4.91 -13.44 -2.18
N ASP A 76 -5.19 -14.08 -1.04
CA ASP A 76 -6.22 -13.64 -0.11
C ASP A 76 -5.81 -12.39 0.67
N ASP A 77 -6.75 -11.48 0.88
CA ASP A 77 -6.61 -10.27 1.70
C ASP A 77 -7.01 -10.52 3.17
N HIS A 78 -7.63 -11.66 3.47
CA HIS A 78 -8.04 -12.09 4.80
C HIS A 78 -7.44 -13.45 5.15
N ARG A 79 -7.08 -13.65 6.43
CA ARG A 79 -6.72 -14.97 6.97
C ARG A 79 -7.16 -15.14 8.41
N THR A 80 -7.48 -16.36 8.81
CA THR A 80 -7.75 -16.72 10.21
C THR A 80 -6.49 -17.29 10.84
N VAL A 81 -6.14 -16.80 12.03
CA VAL A 81 -4.99 -17.26 12.81
C VAL A 81 -5.43 -17.63 14.22
N ARG A 82 -4.74 -18.59 14.84
CA ARG A 82 -4.98 -18.93 16.25
C ARG A 82 -4.44 -17.85 17.18
N CYS A 83 -5.10 -17.69 18.31
CA CYS A 83 -4.76 -16.76 19.37
C CYS A 83 -5.12 -17.38 20.73
N ASN A 84 -4.59 -16.81 21.81
CA ASN A 84 -4.86 -17.22 23.19
C ASN A 84 -4.73 -18.74 23.44
N GLU A 85 -3.67 -19.36 22.92
CA GLU A 85 -3.41 -20.81 23.04
C GLU A 85 -3.01 -21.25 24.46
N GLU A 86 -2.85 -20.32 25.40
CA GLU A 86 -2.62 -20.62 26.81
C GLU A 86 -3.81 -21.35 27.46
N SER A 87 -3.52 -22.29 28.36
CA SER A 87 -4.56 -23.01 29.09
C SER A 87 -5.42 -22.08 29.94
N CYS A 88 -6.73 -22.33 30.00
CA CYS A 88 -7.67 -21.63 30.88
C CYS A 88 -7.54 -22.01 32.37
N GLU A 89 -6.55 -22.83 32.74
CA GLU A 89 -6.31 -23.30 34.11
C GLU A 89 -5.88 -22.14 35.02
N GLY A 90 -6.90 -21.50 35.60
CA GLY A 90 -6.80 -20.34 36.47
C GLY A 90 -8.16 -19.72 36.81
N LYS A 91 -9.20 -19.99 36.00
CA LYS A 91 -10.57 -19.51 36.24
C LYS A 91 -11.53 -20.54 36.87
N VAL A 92 -11.03 -21.71 37.29
CA VAL A 92 -11.86 -22.79 37.87
C VAL A 92 -11.82 -22.83 39.41
N LEU A 93 -11.00 -21.99 40.06
CA LEU A 93 -10.83 -22.01 41.53
C LEU A 93 -11.66 -20.96 42.30
N LEU A 94 -12.66 -20.32 41.68
CA LEU A 94 -13.64 -19.47 42.39
C LEU A 94 -15.08 -19.96 42.28
N LYS A 95 -15.30 -21.24 41.93
CA LYS A 95 -16.60 -21.87 42.20
C LYS A 95 -16.59 -22.34 43.65
N VAL A 96 -16.77 -21.36 44.55
CA VAL A 96 -17.00 -21.53 46.00
C VAL A 96 -18.06 -22.61 46.20
N ARG A 97 -17.66 -23.74 46.81
CA ARG A 97 -18.59 -24.67 47.45
C ARG A 97 -18.84 -24.21 48.88
#